data_AF-A0AA38VCM9-F1
#
_entry.id   AF-A0AA38VCM9-F1
#
_cell.length_a   1.000
_cell.length_b   1.000
_cell.length_c   1.000
_cell.angle_alpha   90.00
_cell.angle_beta   90.00
_cell.angle_gamma   90.00
#
_symmetry.space_group_name_H-M   'P 1'
#
loop_
_entity.id
_entity.type
_entity.pdbx_description
1 polymer ?
#
loop_
_entity_poly.entity_id
_entity_poly.type
_entity_poly.pdbx_seq_one_letter_code
_entity_poly.pdbx_strand_id
1 'polypeptide(L)'
;MCQDHQETEEHAPPPPPRNGENEPFPWDVGVFDAHCHPTDTMSSIAAMPNMSARVLTVMSTRAQDQDLVPSVAETHGIQGPDALHTASSSSRRILPAFGWHPWFSYQLYDDSLAPEKATYHPSSSPSEAKTNHYKSVLVPSPDEEFIASLPDPIPLSTYLPQVRSRLESHPLSLIGEVGLDKGFRLPMPWTDADHSKRDATLTPGGREGRWLSPHRVSIPHQTNILLAQLRLAGELGRACSVHGVQAHGALFDALSSMWKGHEREVVPKRKQKLVAQGAEDWGDDSDDDGGRTAEGRLVVGARSYPPRICLHSFSGPVQVLKQYLHPSIPAKMFFSFSTAINLSTEGGVSKFPEVVKACPDDRILVESDLHVAGERMDEMLEDMYRRVCDIKGWELREGVEIIARNYEEFVFGGGIARYRVTVKDLGWRKHQGEWRHERIPQEH
;
A
#
# COMPACT_ATOMS: atom_id res chain seq x y z
N MET A 1 11.50 -0.89 1.44
CA MET A 1 12.79 -1.30 2.06
C MET A 1 13.36 -0.24 3.01
N CYS A 2 12.76 -0.15 4.18
CA CYS A 2 13.03 0.86 5.20
C CYS A 2 14.05 0.36 6.24
N GLN A 3 15.35 0.62 6.02
CA GLN A 3 16.46 0.40 6.98
C GLN A 3 16.61 -1.03 7.54
N ASP A 4 17.39 -1.89 6.88
CA ASP A 4 18.68 -2.44 7.34
C ASP A 4 19.06 -3.62 6.43
N HIS A 5 20.23 -3.50 5.81
CA HIS A 5 20.97 -4.66 5.27
C HIS A 5 22.08 -5.07 6.25
N GLN A 6 21.93 -4.73 7.54
CA GLN A 6 22.73 -5.43 8.53
C GLN A 6 22.11 -6.82 8.68
N GLU A 7 22.72 -7.77 7.96
CA GLU A 7 22.89 -9.12 8.49
C GLU A 7 23.56 -8.99 9.86
N THR A 8 22.78 -8.71 10.90
CA THR A 8 23.09 -9.28 12.20
C THR A 8 22.51 -10.68 12.16
N GLU A 9 23.35 -11.65 11.81
CA GLU A 9 23.22 -13.06 12.19
C GLU A 9 23.19 -13.27 13.72
N GLU A 10 22.79 -12.27 14.51
CA GLU A 10 22.51 -12.43 15.93
C GLU A 10 21.00 -12.55 16.09
N HIS A 11 20.59 -13.78 16.40
CA HIS A 11 19.25 -14.16 16.78
C HIS A 11 18.60 -13.08 17.66
N ALA A 12 17.66 -12.32 17.09
CA ALA A 12 16.61 -11.74 17.91
C ALA A 12 15.98 -12.92 18.67
N PRO A 13 15.97 -12.93 20.01
CA PRO A 13 15.41 -14.05 20.75
C PRO A 13 13.96 -14.24 20.29
N PRO A 14 13.51 -15.48 20.07
CA PRO A 14 12.14 -15.73 19.68
C PRO A 14 11.23 -15.05 20.71
N PRO A 15 10.19 -14.33 20.27
CA PRO A 15 9.25 -13.71 21.18
C PRO A 15 8.69 -14.78 22.13
N PRO A 16 8.32 -14.42 23.38
CA PRO A 16 7.78 -15.38 24.33
C PRO A 16 6.56 -16.09 23.74
N PRO A 17 6.40 -17.40 24.03
CA PRO A 17 5.36 -18.22 23.42
C PRO A 17 3.98 -17.68 23.73
N ARG A 18 3.14 -17.53 22.70
CA ARG A 18 1.78 -16.97 22.81
C ARG A 18 0.72 -18.05 22.96
N ASN A 19 -0.45 -17.64 23.45
CA ASN A 19 -1.65 -18.48 23.36
C ASN A 19 -1.95 -18.76 21.88
N GLY A 20 -2.08 -20.03 21.49
CA GLY A 20 -2.40 -20.42 20.09
C GLY A 20 -1.22 -20.83 19.20
N GLU A 21 0.05 -20.78 19.67
CA GLU A 21 1.20 -21.23 18.84
C GLU A 21 1.12 -22.70 18.38
N ASN A 22 0.34 -23.52 19.07
CA ASN A 22 0.14 -24.92 18.71
C ASN A 22 -0.99 -25.15 17.70
N GLU A 23 -1.80 -24.13 17.38
CA GLU A 23 -2.86 -24.29 16.38
C GLU A 23 -2.31 -24.06 14.96
N PRO A 24 -2.59 -24.96 13.99
CA PRO A 24 -2.12 -24.78 12.62
C PRO A 24 -2.63 -23.47 11.99
N PHE A 25 -1.74 -22.74 11.32
CA PHE A 25 -2.13 -21.49 10.66
C PHE A 25 -3.00 -21.75 9.42
N PRO A 26 -4.13 -21.02 9.26
CA PRO A 26 -5.14 -21.33 8.25
C PRO A 26 -4.79 -20.73 6.87
N TRP A 27 -3.67 -21.16 6.27
CA TRP A 27 -3.22 -20.74 4.94
C TRP A 27 -4.27 -20.96 3.83
N ASP A 28 -5.16 -21.95 4.01
CA ASP A 28 -6.25 -22.28 3.09
C ASP A 28 -7.29 -21.16 2.93
N VAL A 29 -7.44 -20.27 3.92
CA VAL A 29 -8.35 -19.12 3.85
C VAL A 29 -7.91 -18.13 2.78
N GLY A 30 -6.60 -17.94 2.63
CA GLY A 30 -5.99 -16.90 1.80
C GLY A 30 -5.32 -15.86 2.68
N VAL A 31 -4.00 -15.93 2.69
CA VAL A 31 -3.13 -14.97 3.37
C VAL A 31 -2.54 -14.06 2.31
N PHE A 32 -2.62 -12.76 2.53
CA PHE A 32 -2.27 -11.75 1.53
C PHE A 32 -1.20 -10.84 2.10
N ASP A 33 -0.17 -10.59 1.29
CA ASP A 33 0.81 -9.56 1.60
C ASP A 33 0.37 -8.25 0.95
N ALA A 34 -0.05 -7.29 1.78
CA ALA A 34 -0.49 -5.98 1.30
C ALA A 34 0.66 -5.11 0.77
N HIS A 35 1.92 -5.45 1.07
CA HIS A 35 3.07 -4.67 0.68
C HIS A 35 4.39 -5.45 0.82
N CYS A 36 5.09 -5.64 -0.29
CA CYS A 36 6.42 -6.24 -0.29
C CYS A 36 7.29 -5.73 -1.46
N HIS A 37 8.58 -6.05 -1.40
CA HIS A 37 9.60 -5.62 -2.37
C HIS A 37 10.47 -6.79 -2.90
N PRO A 38 9.91 -7.92 -3.36
CA PRO A 38 10.72 -9.05 -3.80
C PRO A 38 11.61 -8.74 -5.03
N THR A 39 11.33 -7.67 -5.78
CA THR A 39 12.20 -7.19 -6.88
C THR A 39 13.51 -6.56 -6.39
N ASP A 40 13.64 -6.27 -5.09
CA ASP A 40 14.91 -5.87 -4.50
C ASP A 40 15.93 -7.03 -4.47
N THR A 41 15.46 -8.27 -4.51
CA THR A 41 16.29 -9.47 -4.59
C THR A 41 15.76 -10.40 -5.67
N MET A 42 16.07 -10.10 -6.93
CA MET A 42 15.50 -10.80 -8.09
C MET A 42 15.73 -12.32 -8.09
N SER A 43 16.80 -12.80 -7.45
CA SER A 43 17.06 -14.24 -7.28
C SER A 43 15.99 -14.95 -6.43
N SER A 44 15.31 -14.22 -5.53
CA SER A 44 14.27 -14.77 -4.65
C SER A 44 12.92 -15.01 -5.35
N ILE A 45 12.69 -14.37 -6.51
CA ILE A 45 11.44 -14.51 -7.29
C ILE A 45 11.15 -15.97 -7.63
N ALA A 46 12.20 -16.79 -7.83
CA ALA A 46 12.05 -18.22 -8.10
C ALA A 46 11.44 -19.03 -6.93
N ALA A 47 11.46 -18.50 -5.70
CA ALA A 47 10.89 -19.14 -4.52
C ALA A 47 9.37 -18.93 -4.39
N MET A 48 8.80 -17.90 -5.04
CA MET A 48 7.38 -17.53 -4.91
C MET A 48 6.39 -18.68 -5.18
N PRO A 49 6.60 -19.58 -6.16
CA PRO A 49 5.66 -20.67 -6.40
C PRO A 49 5.46 -21.61 -5.19
N ASN A 50 6.46 -21.68 -4.30
CA ASN A 50 6.46 -22.52 -3.11
C ASN A 50 5.95 -21.80 -1.85
N MET A 51 5.64 -20.51 -1.95
CA MET A 51 5.12 -19.76 -0.81
C MET A 51 3.66 -20.12 -0.52
N SER A 52 3.32 -20.02 0.76
CA SER A 52 1.98 -20.25 1.29
C SER A 52 1.08 -19.02 1.11
N ALA A 53 1.64 -17.80 1.16
CA ALA A 53 0.91 -16.58 0.84
C ALA A 53 0.28 -16.63 -0.56
N ARG A 54 -0.99 -16.22 -0.65
CA ARG A 54 -1.82 -16.35 -1.85
C ARG A 54 -1.55 -15.24 -2.87
N VAL A 55 -1.52 -13.99 -2.42
CA VAL A 55 -1.18 -12.83 -3.26
C VAL A 55 -0.17 -11.95 -2.56
N LEU A 56 0.81 -11.48 -3.32
CA LEU A 56 1.84 -10.54 -2.94
C LEU A 56 1.63 -9.23 -3.69
N THR A 57 1.37 -8.14 -2.97
CA THR A 57 1.34 -6.80 -3.57
C THR A 57 2.76 -6.27 -3.68
N VAL A 58 3.29 -6.25 -4.90
CA VAL A 58 4.70 -5.93 -5.17
C VAL A 58 4.83 -4.47 -5.56
N MET A 59 5.57 -3.70 -4.76
CA MET A 59 5.70 -2.26 -4.95
C MET A 59 6.83 -1.91 -5.92
N SER A 60 6.56 -0.94 -6.81
CA SER A 60 7.63 -0.23 -7.50
C SER A 60 8.11 0.91 -6.61
N THR A 61 9.37 0.88 -6.19
CA THR A 61 9.90 1.86 -5.23
C THR A 61 10.90 2.80 -5.90
N ARG A 62 11.81 2.27 -6.73
CA ARG A 62 12.87 3.04 -7.42
C ARG A 62 12.83 2.92 -8.94
N ALA A 63 13.78 3.56 -9.61
CA ALA A 63 13.89 3.60 -11.07
C ALA A 63 13.96 2.19 -11.71
N GLN A 64 14.71 1.26 -11.12
CA GLN A 64 14.83 -0.11 -11.63
C GLN A 64 13.50 -0.86 -11.55
N ASP A 65 12.72 -0.64 -10.48
CA ASP A 65 11.45 -1.35 -10.29
C ASP A 65 10.40 -0.98 -11.34
N GLN A 66 10.55 0.20 -11.97
CA GLN A 66 9.66 0.62 -13.04
C GLN A 66 9.65 -0.35 -14.22
N ASP A 67 10.72 -1.14 -14.41
CA ASP A 67 10.82 -2.18 -15.43
C ASP A 67 10.73 -3.59 -14.82
N LEU A 68 11.29 -3.82 -13.62
CA LEU A 68 11.29 -5.14 -12.99
C LEU A 68 9.90 -5.57 -12.54
N VAL A 69 9.13 -4.70 -11.87
CA VAL A 69 7.80 -5.05 -11.36
C VAL A 69 6.83 -5.42 -12.49
N PRO A 70 6.69 -4.65 -13.60
CA PRO A 70 5.85 -5.09 -14.70
C PRO A 70 6.37 -6.39 -15.34
N SER A 71 7.68 -6.55 -15.53
CA SER A 71 8.25 -7.79 -16.10
C SER A 71 7.94 -9.03 -15.25
N VAL A 72 8.05 -8.92 -13.93
CA VAL A 72 7.68 -10.01 -13.02
C VAL A 72 6.16 -10.25 -13.06
N ALA A 73 5.36 -9.19 -13.14
CA ALA A 73 3.90 -9.29 -13.23
C ALA A 73 3.40 -9.89 -14.56
N GLU A 74 4.13 -9.76 -15.67
CA GLU A 74 3.79 -10.46 -16.92
C GLU A 74 3.81 -11.98 -16.74
N THR A 75 4.73 -12.49 -15.90
CA THR A 75 4.89 -13.93 -15.67
C THR A 75 4.04 -14.42 -14.49
N HIS A 76 4.00 -13.66 -13.41
CA HIS A 76 3.42 -14.06 -12.12
C HIS A 76 2.19 -13.25 -11.71
N GLY A 77 1.69 -12.36 -12.56
CA GLY A 77 0.57 -11.47 -12.24
C GLY A 77 -0.77 -12.20 -12.16
N ILE A 78 -1.55 -11.92 -11.11
CA ILE A 78 -2.93 -12.39 -11.00
C ILE A 78 -3.79 -11.81 -12.13
N GLN A 79 -4.77 -12.59 -12.60
CA GLN A 79 -5.58 -12.24 -13.77
C GLN A 79 -7.01 -11.81 -13.42
N GLY A 80 -7.44 -12.04 -12.18
CA GLY A 80 -8.80 -11.78 -11.75
C GLY A 80 -8.99 -12.05 -10.25
N PRO A 81 -10.18 -11.74 -9.70
CA PRO A 81 -10.46 -11.89 -8.28
C PRO A 81 -10.50 -13.34 -7.82
N ASP A 82 -10.72 -14.29 -8.74
CA ASP A 82 -10.66 -15.73 -8.47
C ASP A 82 -9.33 -16.16 -7.86
N ALA A 83 -8.24 -15.41 -8.13
CA ALA A 83 -6.93 -15.63 -7.52
C ALA A 83 -6.93 -15.43 -6.00
N LEU A 84 -7.89 -14.69 -5.44
CA LEU A 84 -8.01 -14.50 -3.99
C LEU A 84 -8.82 -15.63 -3.34
N HIS A 85 -9.70 -16.30 -4.08
CA HIS A 85 -10.64 -17.30 -3.54
C HIS A 85 -10.20 -18.74 -3.77
N THR A 86 -9.46 -18.98 -4.83
CA THR A 86 -9.04 -20.34 -5.20
C THR A 86 -7.68 -20.66 -4.59
N ALA A 87 -7.61 -21.73 -3.81
CA ALA A 87 -6.36 -22.38 -3.41
C ALA A 87 -5.76 -23.13 -4.63
N SER A 88 -5.58 -22.43 -5.74
CA SER A 88 -4.95 -23.00 -6.93
C SER A 88 -3.43 -22.97 -6.74
N SER A 89 -2.73 -24.01 -7.21
CA SER A 89 -1.27 -24.06 -7.31
C SER A 89 -0.71 -23.10 -8.38
N SER A 90 -1.41 -22.00 -8.62
CA SER A 90 -1.07 -20.98 -9.59
C SER A 90 0.28 -20.38 -9.22
N SER A 91 1.20 -20.38 -10.19
CA SER A 91 2.44 -19.58 -10.10
C SER A 91 2.16 -18.07 -10.17
N ARG A 92 0.92 -17.68 -10.48
CA ARG A 92 0.48 -16.28 -10.53
C ARG A 92 -0.08 -15.85 -9.18
N ARG A 93 0.72 -15.05 -8.47
CA ARG A 93 0.47 -14.56 -7.11
C ARG A 93 0.77 -13.06 -6.96
N ILE A 94 1.21 -12.38 -8.01
CA ILE A 94 1.64 -10.98 -7.90
C ILE A 94 0.50 -10.04 -8.28
N LEU A 95 0.31 -9.04 -7.44
CA LEU A 95 -0.41 -7.84 -7.75
C LEU A 95 0.59 -6.69 -7.84
N PRO A 96 0.90 -6.17 -9.04
CA PRO A 96 1.88 -5.09 -9.15
C PRO A 96 1.30 -3.76 -8.68
N ALA A 97 2.13 -2.95 -8.02
CA ALA A 97 1.86 -1.56 -7.75
C ALA A 97 2.94 -0.69 -8.42
N PHE A 98 2.52 0.37 -9.10
CA PHE A 98 3.42 1.26 -9.82
C PHE A 98 3.46 2.62 -9.16
N GLY A 99 4.64 3.03 -8.73
CA GLY A 99 4.86 4.27 -7.99
C GLY A 99 6.34 4.63 -7.92
N TRP A 100 6.60 5.83 -7.45
CA TRP A 100 7.92 6.36 -7.19
C TRP A 100 7.99 6.82 -5.74
N HIS A 101 8.86 6.17 -4.99
CA HIS A 101 8.96 6.35 -3.54
C HIS A 101 9.52 7.73 -3.17
N PRO A 102 9.10 8.35 -2.04
CA PRO A 102 9.65 9.63 -1.56
C PRO A 102 11.16 9.68 -1.49
N TRP A 103 11.81 8.56 -1.16
CA TRP A 103 13.27 8.48 -1.09
C TRP A 103 13.96 8.83 -2.39
N PHE A 104 13.34 8.48 -3.52
CA PHE A 104 13.87 8.68 -4.86
C PHE A 104 13.20 9.85 -5.57
N SER A 105 12.27 10.57 -4.92
CA SER A 105 11.52 11.68 -5.53
C SER A 105 12.40 12.84 -6.02
N TYR A 106 13.64 12.96 -5.53
CA TYR A 106 14.64 13.87 -6.08
C TYR A 106 15.00 13.56 -7.53
N GLN A 107 14.77 12.35 -8.02
CA GLN A 107 15.03 11.99 -9.42
C GLN A 107 13.92 12.46 -10.37
N LEU A 108 12.84 13.06 -9.84
CA LEU A 108 11.73 13.58 -10.62
C LEU A 108 11.58 15.09 -10.43
N TYR A 109 11.11 15.77 -11.46
CA TYR A 109 10.71 17.18 -11.38
C TYR A 109 9.39 17.44 -12.11
N ASP A 110 8.68 18.46 -11.65
CA ASP A 110 7.41 18.87 -12.25
C ASP A 110 7.65 19.99 -13.25
N ASP A 111 7.57 19.62 -14.52
CA ASP A 111 7.76 20.49 -15.68
C ASP A 111 6.48 21.26 -16.08
N SER A 112 5.39 21.10 -15.32
CA SER A 112 4.17 21.90 -15.46
C SER A 112 4.15 23.14 -14.55
N LEU A 113 5.09 23.22 -13.59
CA LEU A 113 5.17 24.36 -12.69
C LEU A 113 5.56 25.64 -13.43
N ALA A 114 5.00 26.74 -12.98
CA ALA A 114 5.38 28.06 -13.47
C ALA A 114 6.88 28.32 -13.23
N PRO A 115 7.56 29.11 -14.10
CA PRO A 115 9.01 29.27 -14.07
C PRO A 115 9.60 29.65 -12.72
N GLU A 116 8.88 30.40 -11.88
CA GLU A 116 9.32 30.82 -10.55
C GLU A 116 9.32 29.69 -9.49
N LYS A 117 8.60 28.59 -9.74
CA LYS A 117 8.54 27.39 -8.89
C LYS A 117 9.24 26.19 -9.50
N ALA A 118 9.57 26.26 -10.79
CA ALA A 118 10.28 25.20 -11.49
C ALA A 118 11.65 25.00 -10.86
N THR A 119 12.00 23.74 -10.60
CA THR A 119 13.31 23.36 -10.05
C THR A 119 14.31 23.04 -11.17
N TYR A 120 13.81 22.71 -12.36
CA TYR A 120 14.60 22.42 -13.55
C TYR A 120 14.22 23.38 -14.67
N HIS A 121 15.21 24.08 -15.24
CA HIS A 121 15.00 25.08 -16.30
C HIS A 121 15.57 24.58 -17.63
N PRO A 122 14.73 24.17 -18.59
CA PRO A 122 15.20 23.60 -19.86
C PRO A 122 15.89 24.61 -20.78
N SER A 123 15.76 25.92 -20.51
CA SER A 123 16.48 26.98 -21.22
C SER A 123 17.96 27.07 -20.86
N SER A 124 18.36 26.51 -19.71
CA SER A 124 19.76 26.43 -19.27
C SER A 124 20.44 25.20 -19.88
N SER A 125 21.78 25.11 -19.76
CA SER A 125 22.48 23.88 -20.15
C SER A 125 22.00 22.68 -19.29
N PRO A 126 22.01 21.43 -19.81
CA PRO A 126 21.54 20.27 -19.03
C PRO A 126 22.24 20.12 -17.67
N SER A 127 23.54 20.38 -17.61
CA SER A 127 24.33 20.32 -16.37
C SER A 127 23.90 21.40 -15.36
N GLU A 128 23.61 22.60 -15.83
CA GLU A 128 23.15 23.70 -14.99
C GLU A 128 21.72 23.46 -14.50
N ALA A 129 20.83 22.98 -15.37
CA ALA A 129 19.46 22.62 -15.01
C ALA A 129 19.42 21.49 -13.97
N LYS A 130 20.27 20.46 -14.13
CA LYS A 130 20.48 19.40 -13.15
C LYS A 130 20.96 19.95 -11.79
N THR A 131 21.94 20.84 -11.83
CA THR A 131 22.50 21.47 -10.61
C THR A 131 21.46 22.30 -9.88
N ASN A 132 20.70 23.13 -10.61
CA ASN A 132 19.62 23.95 -10.05
C ASN A 132 18.54 23.08 -9.40
N HIS A 133 18.16 22.00 -10.06
CA HIS A 133 17.19 21.06 -9.52
C HIS A 133 17.66 20.47 -8.19
N TYR A 134 18.83 19.83 -8.16
CA TYR A 134 19.31 19.19 -6.93
C TYR A 134 19.61 20.16 -5.79
N LYS A 135 20.14 21.36 -6.09
CA LYS A 135 20.34 22.39 -5.08
C LYS A 135 19.04 22.90 -4.47
N SER A 136 17.94 22.87 -5.23
CA SER A 136 16.62 23.33 -4.77
C SER A 136 15.84 22.28 -3.98
N VAL A 137 15.94 20.99 -4.36
CA VAL A 137 15.11 19.93 -3.76
C VAL A 137 15.78 19.21 -2.60
N LEU A 138 17.12 19.27 -2.49
CA LEU A 138 17.87 18.60 -1.42
C LEU A 138 18.25 19.57 -0.29
N VAL A 139 18.08 19.11 0.95
CA VAL A 139 18.34 19.88 2.17
C VAL A 139 19.22 19.06 3.14
N PRO A 140 20.37 19.58 3.60
CA PRO A 140 21.02 20.81 3.15
C PRO A 140 21.40 20.73 1.65
N SER A 141 21.66 21.88 1.03
CA SER A 141 22.03 21.92 -0.40
C SER A 141 23.35 21.15 -0.63
N PRO A 142 23.42 20.25 -1.63
CA PRO A 142 24.62 19.47 -1.93
C PRO A 142 25.70 20.27 -2.65
N ASP A 143 26.94 19.78 -2.56
CA ASP A 143 28.06 20.25 -3.37
C ASP A 143 28.00 19.69 -4.80
N GLU A 144 28.87 20.20 -5.67
CA GLU A 144 28.89 19.83 -7.08
C GLU A 144 29.33 18.39 -7.33
N GLU A 145 30.20 17.85 -6.48
CA GLU A 145 30.68 16.47 -6.57
C GLU A 145 29.54 15.47 -6.27
N PHE A 146 28.77 15.73 -5.21
CA PHE A 146 27.60 14.92 -4.88
C PHE A 146 26.56 15.01 -6.00
N ILE A 147 26.27 16.21 -6.52
CA ILE A 147 25.34 16.42 -7.65
C ILE A 147 25.78 15.64 -8.90
N ALA A 148 27.07 15.65 -9.22
CA ALA A 148 27.62 14.96 -10.38
C ALA A 148 27.39 13.44 -10.31
N SER A 149 27.33 12.87 -9.11
CA SER A 149 27.06 11.43 -8.89
C SER A 149 25.59 11.04 -9.03
N LEU A 150 24.66 12.00 -8.96
CA LEU A 150 23.23 11.75 -9.06
C LEU A 150 22.83 11.54 -10.53
N PRO A 151 21.75 10.79 -10.82
CA PRO A 151 21.24 10.64 -12.18
C PRO A 151 20.75 11.98 -12.75
N ASP A 152 20.37 12.01 -14.03
CA ASP A 152 19.64 13.16 -14.57
C ASP A 152 18.16 13.09 -14.13
N PRO A 153 17.57 14.20 -13.67
CA PRO A 153 16.19 14.17 -13.20
C PRO A 153 15.21 14.03 -14.38
N ILE A 154 14.10 13.34 -14.16
CA ILE A 154 13.10 12.98 -15.18
C ILE A 154 11.85 13.86 -15.00
N PRO A 155 11.32 14.46 -16.08
CA PRO A 155 10.08 15.25 -15.98
C PRO A 155 8.87 14.36 -15.72
N LEU A 156 7.92 14.86 -14.91
CA LEU A 156 6.64 14.19 -14.66
C LEU A 156 5.85 13.96 -15.96
N SER A 157 5.96 14.86 -16.94
CA SER A 157 5.35 14.67 -18.27
C SER A 157 5.85 13.44 -19.03
N THR A 158 7.04 12.94 -18.70
CA THR A 158 7.57 11.66 -19.24
C THR A 158 7.19 10.48 -18.37
N TYR A 159 7.28 10.62 -17.05
CA TYR A 159 7.03 9.54 -16.10
C TYR A 159 5.55 9.13 -16.00
N LEU A 160 4.63 10.09 -15.81
CA LEU A 160 3.21 9.77 -15.55
C LEU A 160 2.52 9.03 -16.71
N PRO A 161 2.78 9.32 -18.00
CA PRO A 161 2.24 8.52 -19.10
C PRO A 161 2.71 7.06 -19.08
N GLN A 162 3.95 6.79 -18.64
CA GLN A 162 4.44 5.42 -18.50
C GLN A 162 3.71 4.68 -17.40
N VAL A 163 3.50 5.33 -16.24
CA VAL A 163 2.71 4.75 -15.14
C VAL A 163 1.27 4.48 -15.59
N ARG A 164 0.64 5.42 -16.30
CA ARG A 164 -0.69 5.21 -16.88
C ARG A 164 -0.72 3.98 -17.77
N SER A 165 0.22 3.86 -18.71
CA SER A 165 0.29 2.71 -19.62
C SER A 165 0.43 1.39 -18.85
N ARG A 166 1.24 1.35 -17.78
CA ARG A 166 1.39 0.16 -16.93
C ARG A 166 0.12 -0.17 -16.16
N LEU A 167 -0.59 0.84 -15.63
CA LEU A 167 -1.87 0.69 -14.93
C LEU A 167 -2.99 0.21 -15.87
N GLU A 168 -2.94 0.59 -17.14
CA GLU A 168 -3.87 0.14 -18.18
C GLU A 168 -3.56 -1.29 -18.63
N SER A 169 -2.28 -1.64 -18.79
CA SER A 169 -1.85 -3.00 -19.16
C SER A 169 -1.99 -4.02 -18.03
N HIS A 170 -2.07 -3.56 -16.77
CA HIS A 170 -2.31 -4.40 -15.60
C HIS A 170 -3.58 -3.93 -14.89
N PRO A 171 -4.79 -4.37 -15.32
CA PRO A 171 -6.06 -3.80 -14.85
C PRO A 171 -6.34 -3.96 -13.36
N LEU A 172 -5.59 -4.80 -12.64
CA LEU A 172 -5.69 -5.02 -11.19
C LEU A 172 -4.64 -4.27 -10.37
N SER A 173 -3.67 -3.65 -11.04
CA SER A 173 -2.57 -2.95 -10.38
C SER A 173 -3.03 -1.76 -9.55
N LEU A 174 -2.18 -1.40 -8.59
CA LEU A 174 -2.34 -0.25 -7.70
C LEU A 174 -1.31 0.84 -8.03
N ILE A 175 -1.43 1.99 -7.38
CA ILE A 175 -0.33 2.94 -7.27
C ILE A 175 0.42 2.70 -5.96
N GLY A 176 1.73 2.51 -6.04
CA GLY A 176 2.56 2.24 -4.87
C GLY A 176 3.97 1.78 -5.26
N GLU A 177 4.98 2.04 -4.45
CA GLU A 177 4.92 2.76 -3.17
C GLU A 177 5.12 4.26 -3.39
N VAL A 178 4.22 5.10 -2.88
CA VAL A 178 4.30 6.57 -2.98
C VAL A 178 4.13 7.18 -1.60
N GLY A 179 4.60 8.38 -1.30
CA GLY A 179 4.35 8.95 0.03
C GLY A 179 5.28 10.08 0.42
N LEU A 180 5.46 10.27 1.73
CA LEU A 180 6.38 11.24 2.34
C LEU A 180 7.26 10.56 3.40
N ASP A 181 8.56 10.83 3.34
CA ASP A 181 9.54 10.44 4.36
C ASP A 181 10.41 11.64 4.74
N LYS A 182 10.24 12.13 5.97
CA LYS A 182 11.07 13.23 6.51
C LYS A 182 12.42 12.74 7.03
N GLY A 183 12.49 11.48 7.44
CA GLY A 183 13.60 10.82 8.12
C GLY A 183 14.73 10.38 7.19
N PHE A 184 14.41 10.01 5.95
CA PHE A 184 15.37 9.43 5.01
C PHE A 184 16.42 10.43 4.53
N ARG A 185 17.66 9.95 4.43
CA ARG A 185 18.81 10.67 3.88
C ARG A 185 19.34 9.87 2.68
N LEU A 186 19.75 10.56 1.63
CA LEU A 186 20.28 9.92 0.43
C LEU A 186 21.58 9.16 0.76
N PRO A 187 21.81 7.96 0.20
CA PRO A 187 23.07 7.26 0.38
C PRO A 187 24.22 8.03 -0.28
N MET A 188 25.43 7.87 0.26
CA MET A 188 26.65 8.36 -0.36
C MET A 188 26.87 7.69 -1.73
N PRO A 189 27.60 8.33 -2.66
CA PRO A 189 28.00 7.69 -3.90
C PRO A 189 28.87 6.46 -3.61
N TRP A 190 28.81 5.47 -4.49
CA TRP A 190 29.71 4.33 -4.40
C TRP A 190 31.16 4.78 -4.67
N THR A 191 32.11 4.25 -3.90
CA THR A 191 33.52 4.28 -4.28
C THR A 191 33.88 3.03 -5.09
N ASP A 192 34.98 3.07 -5.84
CA ASP A 192 35.47 1.89 -6.58
C ASP A 192 35.68 0.67 -5.66
N ALA A 193 36.16 0.92 -4.43
CA ALA A 193 36.36 -0.12 -3.43
C ALA A 193 35.03 -0.71 -2.96
N ASP A 194 34.00 0.10 -2.79
CA ASP A 194 32.68 -0.36 -2.35
C ASP A 194 31.97 -1.15 -3.45
N HIS A 195 32.12 -0.76 -4.72
CA HIS A 195 31.59 -1.51 -5.86
C HIS A 195 32.09 -2.96 -5.88
N SER A 196 33.34 -3.20 -5.49
CA SER A 196 33.91 -4.55 -5.44
C SER A 196 33.35 -5.43 -4.33
N LYS A 197 32.74 -4.84 -3.29
CA LYS A 197 32.17 -5.52 -2.12
C LYS A 197 30.65 -5.58 -2.14
N ARG A 198 30.04 -4.99 -3.17
CA ARG A 198 28.59 -4.94 -3.32
C ARG A 198 28.03 -6.35 -3.44
N ASP A 199 27.00 -6.64 -2.66
CA ASP A 199 26.21 -7.86 -2.83
C ASP A 199 25.56 -7.89 -4.22
N ALA A 200 25.98 -8.84 -5.05
CA ALA A 200 25.49 -8.99 -6.41
C ALA A 200 24.06 -9.56 -6.48
N THR A 201 23.53 -10.10 -5.38
CA THR A 201 22.16 -10.63 -5.32
C THR A 201 21.11 -9.54 -5.20
N LEU A 202 21.48 -8.38 -4.66
CA LEU A 202 20.61 -7.22 -4.54
C LEU A 202 20.47 -6.51 -5.89
N THR A 203 19.26 -6.06 -6.17
CA THR A 203 18.98 -5.20 -7.31
C THR A 203 19.61 -3.81 -7.09
N PRO A 204 20.31 -3.23 -8.09
CA PRO A 204 20.94 -1.93 -7.95
C PRO A 204 19.96 -0.78 -7.73
N GLY A 205 20.44 0.28 -7.08
CA GLY A 205 19.74 1.56 -6.93
C GLY A 205 19.10 1.78 -5.56
N GLY A 206 19.19 0.79 -4.67
CA GLY A 206 18.76 0.89 -3.27
C GLY A 206 19.82 1.54 -2.37
N ARG A 207 19.64 1.43 -1.05
CA ARG A 207 20.70 1.85 -0.10
C ARG A 207 21.89 0.90 -0.16
N GLU A 208 21.64 -0.41 -0.22
CA GLU A 208 22.67 -1.45 -0.42
C GLU A 208 23.82 -1.34 0.60
N GLY A 209 23.47 -1.10 1.87
CA GLY A 209 24.45 -0.95 2.96
C GLY A 209 25.23 0.36 3.00
N ARG A 210 25.07 1.25 2.00
CA ARG A 210 25.82 2.51 1.94
C ARG A 210 25.55 3.43 3.13
N TRP A 211 26.59 4.18 3.48
CA TRP A 211 26.50 5.29 4.42
C TRP A 211 25.53 6.35 3.92
N LEU A 212 24.83 6.99 4.85
CA LEU A 212 23.87 8.03 4.51
C LEU A 212 24.56 9.40 4.52
N SER A 213 24.38 10.15 3.43
CA SER A 213 24.77 11.56 3.32
C SER A 213 23.95 12.43 4.28
N PRO A 214 24.24 13.73 4.44
CA PRO A 214 23.35 14.63 5.20
C PRO A 214 22.08 15.01 4.42
N HIS A 215 22.06 14.82 3.10
CA HIS A 215 21.03 15.35 2.20
C HIS A 215 19.72 14.58 2.28
N ARG A 216 18.61 15.32 2.36
CA ARG A 216 17.23 14.81 2.36
C ARG A 216 16.45 15.50 1.25
N VAL A 217 15.46 14.82 0.69
CA VAL A 217 14.52 15.49 -0.21
C VAL A 217 13.58 16.37 0.61
N SER A 218 13.39 17.62 0.21
CA SER A 218 12.51 18.55 0.90
C SER A 218 11.06 18.05 0.90
N ILE A 219 10.35 18.23 2.02
CA ILE A 219 8.94 17.85 2.12
C ILE A 219 8.07 18.51 1.04
N PRO A 220 8.23 19.80 0.70
CA PRO A 220 7.47 20.41 -0.40
C PRO A 220 7.65 19.68 -1.74
N HIS A 221 8.89 19.27 -2.08
CA HIS A 221 9.15 18.53 -3.31
C HIS A 221 8.53 17.13 -3.28
N GLN A 222 8.72 16.39 -2.18
CA GLN A 222 8.08 15.08 -2.00
C GLN A 222 6.55 15.17 -2.13
N THR A 223 5.93 16.18 -1.51
CA THR A 223 4.49 16.44 -1.62
C THR A 223 4.06 16.71 -3.06
N ASN A 224 4.83 17.49 -3.82
CA ASN A 224 4.47 17.77 -5.21
C ASN A 224 4.45 16.49 -6.06
N ILE A 225 5.48 15.66 -5.94
CA ILE A 225 5.58 14.37 -6.64
C ILE A 225 4.49 13.39 -6.16
N LEU A 226 4.21 13.34 -4.86
CA LEU A 226 3.14 12.52 -4.30
C LEU A 226 1.78 12.90 -4.91
N LEU A 227 1.41 14.18 -4.89
CA LEU A 227 0.12 14.64 -5.39
C LEU A 227 -0.06 14.33 -6.88
N ALA A 228 0.99 14.44 -7.69
CA ALA A 228 0.95 14.08 -9.09
C ALA A 228 0.60 12.59 -9.31
N GLN A 229 1.21 11.69 -8.53
CA GLN A 229 0.92 10.26 -8.61
C GLN A 229 -0.48 9.91 -8.08
N LEU A 230 -0.92 10.55 -7.00
CA LEU A 230 -2.25 10.31 -6.43
C LEU A 230 -3.39 10.84 -7.33
N ARG A 231 -3.16 11.91 -8.09
CA ARG A 231 -4.13 12.39 -9.10
C ARG A 231 -4.34 11.33 -10.18
N LEU A 232 -3.26 10.71 -10.67
CA LEU A 232 -3.36 9.60 -11.62
C LEU A 232 -4.16 8.42 -11.05
N ALA A 233 -3.99 8.10 -9.76
CA ALA A 233 -4.81 7.09 -9.10
C ALA A 233 -6.29 7.48 -9.04
N GLY A 234 -6.59 8.73 -8.69
CA GLY A 234 -7.97 9.23 -8.68
C GLY A 234 -8.64 9.22 -10.05
N GLU A 235 -7.91 9.59 -11.10
CA GLU A 235 -8.38 9.57 -12.48
C GLU A 235 -8.71 8.16 -12.98
N LEU A 236 -7.92 7.16 -12.56
CA LEU A 236 -8.07 5.77 -12.98
C LEU A 236 -8.85 4.90 -11.97
N GLY A 237 -9.27 5.46 -10.84
CA GLY A 237 -9.93 4.74 -9.75
C GLY A 237 -9.06 3.64 -9.13
N ARG A 238 -7.76 3.91 -8.95
CA ARG A 238 -6.76 2.97 -8.41
C ARG A 238 -6.62 3.14 -6.90
N ALA A 239 -6.50 2.03 -6.18
CA ALA A 239 -6.10 2.10 -4.78
C ALA A 239 -4.61 2.47 -4.69
N CYS A 240 -4.22 3.06 -3.56
CA CYS A 240 -2.85 3.48 -3.32
C CYS A 240 -2.27 2.82 -2.06
N SER A 241 -1.02 2.37 -2.14
CA SER A 241 -0.20 2.05 -0.97
C SER A 241 0.74 3.24 -0.68
N VAL A 242 0.59 3.84 0.51
CA VAL A 242 1.14 5.15 0.84
C VAL A 242 2.09 5.10 2.03
N HIS A 243 3.33 5.51 1.79
CA HIS A 243 4.41 5.65 2.76
C HIS A 243 4.28 6.92 3.59
N GLY A 244 4.52 6.81 4.90
CA GLY A 244 4.44 7.96 5.81
C GLY A 244 5.34 7.83 7.04
N VAL A 245 6.59 8.29 6.93
CA VAL A 245 7.56 8.25 8.03
C VAL A 245 7.92 9.66 8.52
N GLN A 246 7.68 9.92 9.81
CA GLN A 246 7.95 11.21 10.46
C GLN A 246 7.30 12.43 9.77
N ALA A 247 6.26 12.20 8.97
CA ALA A 247 5.59 13.20 8.13
C ALA A 247 4.06 13.15 8.26
N HIS A 248 3.50 12.55 9.32
CA HIS A 248 2.06 12.28 9.43
C HIS A 248 1.15 13.49 9.19
N GLY A 249 1.49 14.65 9.76
CA GLY A 249 0.72 15.89 9.55
C GLY A 249 0.79 16.38 8.10
N ALA A 250 2.01 16.48 7.54
CA ALA A 250 2.20 16.89 6.14
C ALA A 250 1.55 15.92 5.14
N LEU A 251 1.57 14.62 5.45
CA LEU A 251 0.92 13.59 4.63
C LEU A 251 -0.61 13.73 4.69
N PHE A 252 -1.17 13.94 5.88
CA PHE A 252 -2.60 14.19 6.02
C PHE A 252 -3.02 15.47 5.28
N ASP A 253 -2.25 16.54 5.40
CA ASP A 253 -2.52 17.81 4.71
C ASP A 253 -2.46 17.64 3.19
N ALA A 254 -1.47 16.90 2.67
CA ALA A 254 -1.37 16.58 1.25
C ALA A 254 -2.60 15.80 0.77
N LEU A 255 -2.94 14.69 1.44
CA LEU A 255 -4.09 13.86 1.10
C LEU A 255 -5.40 14.64 1.19
N SER A 256 -5.60 15.40 2.28
CA SER A 256 -6.81 16.19 2.49
C SER A 256 -7.00 17.32 1.49
N SER A 257 -5.92 17.88 0.95
CA SER A 257 -6.00 18.86 -0.13
C SER A 257 -6.65 18.31 -1.40
N MET A 258 -6.61 16.98 -1.62
CA MET A 258 -7.10 16.35 -2.84
C MET A 258 -8.62 16.16 -2.85
N TRP A 259 -9.25 16.00 -1.68
CA TRP A 259 -10.69 15.78 -1.55
C TRP A 259 -11.45 16.97 -0.96
N LYS A 260 -10.83 18.15 -0.98
CA LYS A 260 -11.49 19.40 -0.58
C LYS A 260 -12.69 19.68 -1.49
N GLY A 261 -13.86 19.84 -0.89
CA GLY A 261 -15.14 19.99 -1.61
C GLY A 261 -15.83 18.67 -1.97
N HIS A 262 -15.23 17.53 -1.62
CA HIS A 262 -15.79 16.19 -1.80
C HIS A 262 -16.07 15.49 -0.47
N GLU A 263 -16.03 16.22 0.65
CA GLU A 263 -16.25 15.67 1.98
C GLU A 263 -17.68 15.12 2.13
N ARG A 264 -17.80 13.98 2.81
CA ARG A 264 -19.10 13.38 3.12
C ARG A 264 -19.83 14.21 4.18
N GLU A 265 -21.14 14.36 4.02
CA GLU A 265 -21.97 15.01 5.03
C GLU A 265 -22.02 14.16 6.31
N VAL A 266 -21.49 14.68 7.41
CA VAL A 266 -21.52 13.99 8.70
C VAL A 266 -22.84 14.28 9.38
N VAL A 267 -23.82 13.39 9.21
CA VAL A 267 -25.12 13.51 9.89
C VAL A 267 -24.91 13.44 11.41
N PRO A 268 -25.32 14.46 12.19
CA PRO A 268 -25.10 14.46 13.63
C PRO A 268 -25.78 13.26 14.31
N LYS A 269 -25.11 12.64 15.29
CA LYS A 269 -25.62 11.48 16.06
C LYS A 269 -27.05 11.64 16.62
N ARG A 270 -27.47 12.88 16.91
CA ARG A 270 -28.86 13.19 17.34
C ARG A 270 -29.91 12.95 16.25
N LYS A 271 -29.58 13.24 14.98
CA LYS A 271 -30.46 12.95 13.83
C LYS A 271 -30.44 11.45 13.48
N GLN A 272 -29.27 10.80 13.57
CA GLN A 272 -29.17 9.34 13.38
C GLN A 272 -30.07 8.56 14.37
N LYS A 273 -30.13 8.96 15.64
CA LYS A 273 -31.04 8.35 16.64
C LYS A 273 -32.53 8.54 16.35
N LEU A 274 -32.92 9.59 15.63
CA LEU A 274 -34.32 9.83 15.23
C LEU A 274 -34.73 8.98 14.02
N VAL A 275 -33.78 8.62 13.16
CA VAL A 275 -33.97 7.75 11.98
C VAL A 275 -33.92 6.25 12.37
N ALA A 276 -33.27 5.90 13.48
CA ALA A 276 -33.05 4.53 13.95
C ALA A 276 -34.32 3.79 14.46
N GLN A 277 -35.50 4.42 14.53
CA GLN A 277 -36.77 3.70 14.73
C GLN A 277 -37.31 3.20 13.39
N GLY A 278 -36.57 2.28 12.74
CA GLY A 278 -37.05 1.53 11.57
C GLY A 278 -36.20 1.57 10.31
N ALA A 279 -35.04 2.24 10.29
CA ALA A 279 -34.13 2.20 9.15
C ALA A 279 -33.02 1.14 9.34
N GLU A 280 -32.76 0.38 8.27
CA GLU A 280 -31.65 -0.55 8.15
C GLU A 280 -30.30 0.18 8.42
N ASP A 281 -29.33 -0.57 8.92
CA ASP A 281 -28.00 -0.09 9.33
C ASP A 281 -27.33 0.67 8.17
N TRP A 282 -27.17 1.99 8.31
CA TRP A 282 -26.49 2.87 7.34
C TRP A 282 -24.96 2.72 7.43
N GLY A 283 -24.48 1.47 7.46
CA GLY A 283 -23.07 1.14 7.51
C GLY A 283 -22.41 1.42 6.17
N ASP A 284 -21.62 2.50 6.09
CA ASP A 284 -20.60 2.82 5.07
C ASP A 284 -20.89 2.31 3.64
N ASP A 285 -22.13 2.48 3.17
CA ASP A 285 -22.47 2.34 1.75
C ASP A 285 -21.90 3.59 1.08
N SER A 286 -20.64 3.51 0.65
CA SER A 286 -20.19 4.39 -0.41
C SER A 286 -21.10 4.12 -1.61
N ASP A 287 -21.87 5.11 -2.04
CA ASP A 287 -22.70 5.13 -3.26
C ASP A 287 -21.88 4.93 -4.56
N ASP A 288 -20.85 4.07 -4.57
CA ASP A 288 -20.20 3.55 -5.77
C ASP A 288 -20.92 2.27 -6.20
N ASP A 289 -22.18 2.40 -6.59
CA ASP A 289 -22.97 1.37 -7.31
C ASP A 289 -22.50 1.26 -8.78
N GLY A 290 -21.18 1.41 -8.99
CA GLY A 290 -20.54 1.34 -10.29
C GLY A 290 -20.47 -0.10 -10.79
N GLY A 291 -20.55 -0.26 -12.12
CA GLY A 291 -20.28 -1.56 -12.74
C GLY A 291 -18.87 -2.08 -12.42
N ARG A 292 -18.62 -3.37 -12.70
CA ARG A 292 -17.28 -3.96 -12.58
C ARG A 292 -16.60 -4.03 -13.96
N THR A 293 -15.29 -3.88 -13.96
CA THR A 293 -14.43 -4.23 -15.10
C THR A 293 -14.47 -5.74 -15.36
N ALA A 294 -13.98 -6.19 -16.52
CA ALA A 294 -13.89 -7.62 -16.85
C ALA A 294 -13.03 -8.38 -15.83
N GLU A 295 -12.04 -7.70 -15.24
CA GLU A 295 -11.13 -8.23 -14.23
C GLU A 295 -11.71 -8.09 -12.80
N GLY A 296 -12.98 -7.69 -12.67
CA GLY A 296 -13.71 -7.69 -11.40
C GLY A 296 -13.43 -6.51 -10.46
N ARG A 297 -12.62 -5.52 -10.87
CA ARG A 297 -12.43 -4.26 -10.14
C ARG A 297 -13.64 -3.34 -10.31
N LEU A 298 -14.03 -2.65 -9.23
CA LEU A 298 -15.08 -1.63 -9.24
C LEU A 298 -14.71 -0.45 -10.14
N VAL A 299 -15.60 -0.09 -11.07
CA VAL A 299 -15.45 1.10 -11.91
C VAL A 299 -15.92 2.30 -11.11
N VAL A 300 -14.96 3.13 -10.73
CA VAL A 300 -15.21 4.39 -10.02
C VAL A 300 -15.01 5.54 -11.00
N GLY A 301 -15.89 6.54 -10.95
CA GLY A 301 -15.74 7.76 -11.75
C GLY A 301 -14.42 8.48 -11.44
N ALA A 302 -13.86 9.17 -12.43
CA ALA A 302 -12.62 9.94 -12.24
C ALA A 302 -12.77 10.96 -11.11
N ARG A 303 -11.86 10.93 -10.15
CA ARG A 303 -11.82 11.81 -8.97
C ARG A 303 -10.46 12.51 -8.87
N SER A 304 -10.42 13.61 -8.12
CA SER A 304 -9.15 14.26 -7.78
C SER A 304 -8.33 13.52 -6.73
N TYR A 305 -8.88 12.45 -6.13
CA TYR A 305 -8.28 11.66 -5.07
C TYR A 305 -8.47 10.15 -5.29
N PRO A 306 -7.58 9.30 -4.77
CA PRO A 306 -7.75 7.85 -4.84
C PRO A 306 -8.98 7.38 -4.06
N PRO A 307 -9.78 6.44 -4.56
CA PRO A 307 -10.95 5.92 -3.84
C PRO A 307 -10.58 5.14 -2.57
N ARG A 308 -9.40 4.52 -2.55
CA ARG A 308 -8.93 3.64 -1.46
C ARG A 308 -7.44 3.88 -1.21
N ILE A 309 -7.05 4.03 0.05
CA ILE A 309 -5.68 4.35 0.43
C ILE A 309 -5.28 3.47 1.60
N CYS A 310 -4.24 2.66 1.45
CA CYS A 310 -3.56 2.00 2.55
C CYS A 310 -2.40 2.88 3.01
N LEU A 311 -2.40 3.27 4.29
CA LEU A 311 -1.20 3.78 4.93
C LEU A 311 -0.37 2.59 5.35
N HIS A 312 0.72 2.33 4.63
CA HIS A 312 1.49 1.12 4.85
C HIS A 312 2.37 1.23 6.09
N SER A 313 2.63 0.09 6.74
CA SER A 313 3.41 -0.04 7.98
C SER A 313 3.09 1.09 8.97
N PHE A 314 1.80 1.31 9.22
CA PHE A 314 1.34 2.50 9.93
C PHE A 314 1.92 2.56 11.35
N SER A 315 2.78 3.54 11.59
CA SER A 315 3.51 3.73 12.86
C SER A 315 3.06 4.99 13.64
N GLY A 316 2.00 5.65 13.18
CA GLY A 316 1.44 6.83 13.84
C GLY A 316 0.69 6.48 15.14
N PRO A 317 0.53 7.44 16.06
CA PRO A 317 -0.25 7.23 17.28
C PRO A 317 -1.75 7.09 16.97
N VAL A 318 -2.52 6.54 17.92
CA VAL A 318 -3.99 6.38 17.83
C VAL A 318 -4.73 7.66 17.44
N GLN A 319 -4.22 8.83 17.85
CA GLN A 319 -4.82 10.12 17.47
C GLN A 319 -4.74 10.39 15.96
N VAL A 320 -3.60 10.07 15.34
CA VAL A 320 -3.42 10.19 13.88
C VAL A 320 -4.28 9.16 13.17
N LEU A 321 -4.34 7.92 13.66
CA LEU A 321 -5.24 6.88 13.14
C LEU A 321 -6.69 7.39 13.09
N LYS A 322 -7.19 7.95 14.21
CA LYS A 322 -8.55 8.50 14.30
C LYS A 322 -8.80 9.67 13.35
N GLN A 323 -7.76 10.45 13.02
CA GLN A 323 -7.86 11.54 12.05
C GLN A 323 -8.17 11.01 10.66
N TYR A 324 -7.52 9.93 10.22
CA TYR A 324 -7.78 9.25 8.95
C TYR A 324 -9.12 8.50 8.91
N LEU A 325 -9.69 8.19 10.07
CA LEU A 325 -11.00 7.53 10.19
C LEU A 325 -12.17 8.52 10.32
N HIS A 326 -11.92 9.82 10.10
CA HIS A 326 -12.98 10.81 10.21
C HIS A 326 -14.07 10.57 9.14
N PRO A 327 -15.36 10.47 9.48
CA PRO A 327 -16.42 10.09 8.53
C PRO A 327 -16.62 11.04 7.35
N SER A 328 -16.10 12.27 7.42
CA SER A 328 -16.15 13.21 6.30
C SER A 328 -15.15 12.89 5.19
N ILE A 329 -14.14 12.04 5.44
CA ILE A 329 -13.14 11.67 4.45
C ILE A 329 -13.83 10.77 3.41
N PRO A 330 -13.80 11.13 2.12
CA PRO A 330 -14.51 10.36 1.10
C PRO A 330 -13.74 9.11 0.64
N ALA A 331 -12.41 9.13 0.75
CA ALA A 331 -11.56 7.99 0.47
C ALA A 331 -11.66 6.94 1.60
N LYS A 332 -11.68 5.66 1.22
CA LYS A 332 -11.67 4.56 2.18
C LYS A 332 -10.23 4.28 2.63
N MET A 333 -9.96 4.46 3.91
CA MET A 333 -8.62 4.35 4.50
C MET A 333 -8.37 2.96 5.05
N PHE A 334 -7.22 2.36 4.74
CA PHE A 334 -6.74 1.10 5.31
C PHE A 334 -5.40 1.32 6.00
N PHE A 335 -5.05 0.44 6.91
CA PHE A 335 -3.79 0.49 7.67
C PHE A 335 -3.22 -0.91 7.68
N SER A 336 -2.04 -1.08 7.09
CA SER A 336 -1.31 -2.34 7.20
C SER A 336 -0.26 -2.28 8.29
N PHE A 337 0.08 -3.46 8.78
CA PHE A 337 1.07 -3.67 9.82
C PHE A 337 2.03 -4.78 9.42
N SER A 338 3.31 -4.63 9.77
CA SER A 338 4.38 -5.58 9.51
C SER A 338 5.25 -5.79 10.76
N THR A 339 5.73 -7.00 10.97
CA THR A 339 6.68 -7.27 12.06
C THR A 339 7.98 -6.50 11.83
N ALA A 340 8.44 -6.45 10.57
CA ALA A 340 9.67 -5.79 10.18
C ALA A 340 9.71 -4.30 10.54
N ILE A 341 8.61 -3.57 10.40
CA ILE A 341 8.59 -2.12 10.65
C ILE A 341 7.96 -1.77 11.99
N ASN A 342 6.77 -2.29 12.30
CA ASN A 342 6.05 -1.87 13.50
C ASN A 342 6.72 -2.35 14.80
N LEU A 343 7.50 -3.43 14.73
CA LEU A 343 8.10 -4.09 15.90
C LEU A 343 9.63 -4.04 15.93
N SER A 344 10.26 -3.24 15.06
CA SER A 344 11.73 -3.09 14.99
C SER A 344 12.33 -2.28 16.15
N THR A 345 11.52 -1.58 16.94
CA THR A 345 11.98 -0.73 18.05
C THR A 345 11.12 -0.94 19.29
N GLU A 346 11.69 -0.75 20.48
CA GLU A 346 10.96 -0.81 21.76
C GLU A 346 9.75 0.17 21.81
N GLY A 347 9.89 1.31 21.15
CA GLY A 347 8.82 2.30 21.02
C GLY A 347 7.68 1.83 20.09
N GLY A 348 7.99 1.01 19.07
CA GLY A 348 7.02 0.40 18.16
C GLY A 348 6.20 -0.69 18.85
N VAL A 349 6.84 -1.83 19.16
CA VAL A 349 6.92 -2.31 20.55
C VAL A 349 5.68 -2.06 21.43
N SER A 350 5.90 -1.13 22.34
CA SER A 350 4.96 -0.68 23.38
C SER A 350 3.66 -0.07 22.85
N LYS A 351 3.67 0.58 21.67
CA LYS A 351 2.50 1.32 21.15
C LYS A 351 1.62 0.47 20.24
N PHE A 352 2.19 -0.58 19.65
CA PHE A 352 1.53 -1.41 18.65
C PHE A 352 0.16 -1.95 19.10
N PRO A 353 0.00 -2.52 20.32
CA PRO A 353 -1.29 -3.06 20.75
C PRO A 353 -2.41 -2.01 20.80
N GLU A 354 -2.11 -0.78 21.23
CA GLU A 354 -3.11 0.28 21.32
C GLU A 354 -3.60 0.74 19.94
N VAL A 355 -2.69 0.80 18.96
CA VAL A 355 -3.00 1.20 17.58
C VAL A 355 -3.86 0.14 16.90
N VAL A 356 -3.47 -1.14 16.96
CA VAL A 356 -4.25 -2.25 16.38
C VAL A 356 -5.63 -2.34 17.02
N LYS A 357 -5.73 -2.24 18.34
CA LYS A 357 -7.01 -2.27 19.05
C LYS A 357 -7.93 -1.12 18.64
N ALA A 358 -7.38 0.07 18.38
CA ALA A 358 -8.13 1.23 17.95
C ALA A 358 -8.51 1.21 16.46
N CYS A 359 -7.85 0.41 15.63
CA CYS A 359 -8.14 0.29 14.21
C CYS A 359 -9.44 -0.52 14.01
N PRO A 360 -10.41 -0.04 13.21
CA PRO A 360 -11.60 -0.79 12.87
C PRO A 360 -11.28 -2.10 12.18
N ASP A 361 -12.08 -3.12 12.48
CA ASP A 361 -11.89 -4.50 12.03
C ASP A 361 -11.83 -4.60 10.51
N ASP A 362 -12.62 -3.79 9.82
CA ASP A 362 -12.75 -3.74 8.35
C ASP A 362 -11.69 -2.84 7.67
N ARG A 363 -10.69 -2.35 8.41
CA ARG A 363 -9.67 -1.40 7.93
C ARG A 363 -8.25 -1.91 8.14
N ILE A 364 -8.07 -3.10 8.73
CA ILE A 364 -6.77 -3.71 9.03
C ILE A 364 -6.31 -4.56 7.83
N LEU A 365 -5.08 -4.34 7.41
CA LEU A 365 -4.32 -5.18 6.48
C LEU A 365 -3.06 -5.72 7.17
N VAL A 366 -2.44 -6.73 6.57
CA VAL A 366 -1.14 -7.28 7.02
C VAL A 366 -0.19 -7.29 5.83
N GLU A 367 1.08 -7.05 6.11
CA GLU A 367 2.15 -7.06 5.11
C GLU A 367 3.46 -7.55 5.71
N SER A 368 4.40 -7.93 4.84
CA SER A 368 5.76 -8.30 5.27
C SER A 368 6.74 -7.12 5.24
N ASP A 369 6.58 -6.20 4.27
CA ASP A 369 7.57 -5.19 3.88
C ASP A 369 8.98 -5.76 3.60
N LEU A 370 9.06 -7.05 3.21
CA LEU A 370 10.32 -7.73 2.96
C LEU A 370 10.78 -7.61 1.50
N HIS A 371 12.10 -7.67 1.33
CA HIS A 371 12.81 -7.57 0.06
C HIS A 371 13.11 -8.92 -0.62
N VAL A 372 12.73 -10.02 0.02
CA VAL A 372 13.06 -11.39 -0.38
C VAL A 372 11.80 -12.23 -0.31
N ALA A 373 11.38 -12.80 -1.44
CA ALA A 373 10.33 -13.81 -1.46
C ALA A 373 10.83 -15.15 -0.89
N GLY A 374 9.96 -15.89 -0.21
CA GLY A 374 10.26 -17.22 0.32
C GLY A 374 9.69 -17.43 1.73
N GLU A 375 10.16 -18.49 2.39
CA GLU A 375 9.66 -18.96 3.69
C GLU A 375 9.68 -17.88 4.77
N ARG A 376 10.75 -17.07 4.85
CA ARG A 376 10.84 -15.96 5.81
C ARG A 376 9.70 -14.94 5.66
N MET A 377 9.23 -14.70 4.43
CA MET A 377 8.10 -13.80 4.18
C MET A 377 6.80 -14.42 4.70
N ASP A 378 6.58 -15.72 4.48
CA ASP A 378 5.44 -16.44 5.05
C ASP A 378 5.48 -16.42 6.59
N GLU A 379 6.64 -16.66 7.21
CA GLU A 379 6.82 -16.60 8.67
C GLU A 379 6.48 -15.22 9.26
N MET A 380 6.92 -14.15 8.61
CA MET A 380 6.62 -12.77 9.06
C MET A 380 5.14 -12.42 8.89
N LEU A 381 4.50 -12.90 7.83
CA LEU A 381 3.06 -12.77 7.65
C LEU A 381 2.32 -13.52 8.75
N GLU A 382 2.64 -14.80 8.97
CA GLU A 382 2.03 -15.60 10.03
C GLU A 382 2.16 -14.94 11.41
N ASP A 383 3.35 -14.50 11.80
CA ASP A 383 3.56 -13.81 13.09
C ASP A 383 2.66 -12.58 13.21
N MET A 384 2.60 -11.74 12.17
CA MET A 384 1.81 -10.52 12.21
C MET A 384 0.30 -10.79 12.23
N TYR A 385 -0.19 -11.74 11.43
CA TYR A 385 -1.59 -12.17 11.47
C TYR A 385 -1.99 -12.67 12.86
N ARG A 386 -1.17 -13.52 13.49
CA ARG A 386 -1.41 -14.01 14.86
C ARG A 386 -1.45 -12.87 15.87
N ARG A 387 -0.51 -11.93 15.81
CA ARG A 387 -0.50 -10.74 16.71
C ARG A 387 -1.76 -9.92 16.59
N VAL A 388 -2.20 -9.65 15.35
CA VAL A 388 -3.41 -8.89 15.11
C VAL A 388 -4.61 -9.62 15.72
N CYS A 389 -4.76 -10.93 15.48
CA CYS A 389 -5.84 -11.73 16.05
C CYS A 389 -5.82 -11.70 17.59
N ASP A 390 -4.64 -11.90 18.20
CA ASP A 390 -4.45 -11.85 19.67
C ASP A 390 -4.88 -10.50 20.26
N ILE A 391 -4.45 -9.39 19.65
CA ILE A 391 -4.74 -8.03 20.14
C ILE A 391 -6.23 -7.70 19.97
N LYS A 392 -6.84 -8.15 18.87
CA LYS A 392 -8.26 -7.92 18.58
C LYS A 392 -9.18 -8.88 19.33
N GLY A 393 -8.64 -9.98 19.87
CA GLY A 393 -9.41 -11.04 20.50
C GLY A 393 -10.22 -11.86 19.49
N TRP A 394 -9.77 -11.94 18.24
CA TRP A 394 -10.38 -12.76 17.21
C TRP A 394 -9.88 -14.20 17.31
N GLU A 395 -10.73 -15.17 16.99
CA GLU A 395 -10.25 -16.51 16.67
C GLU A 395 -9.38 -16.44 15.40
N LEU A 396 -8.32 -17.24 15.34
CA LEU A 396 -7.29 -17.09 14.30
C LEU A 396 -7.85 -17.21 12.88
N ARG A 397 -8.66 -18.24 12.61
CA ARG A 397 -9.26 -18.40 11.28
C ARG A 397 -10.22 -17.27 10.96
N GLU A 398 -11.09 -16.88 11.89
CA GLU A 398 -11.97 -15.72 11.72
C GLU A 398 -11.18 -14.44 11.41
N GLY A 399 -10.09 -14.18 12.14
CA GLY A 399 -9.25 -13.01 11.93
C GLY A 399 -8.57 -13.00 10.56
N VAL A 400 -8.06 -14.15 10.11
CA VAL A 400 -7.50 -14.30 8.75
C VAL A 400 -8.57 -14.05 7.68
N GLU A 401 -9.81 -14.52 7.89
CA GLU A 401 -10.94 -14.25 6.99
C GLU A 401 -11.36 -12.77 6.97
N ILE A 402 -11.30 -12.06 8.11
CA ILE A 402 -11.55 -10.62 8.20
C ILE A 402 -10.52 -9.87 7.35
N ILE A 403 -9.23 -10.13 7.59
CA ILE A 403 -8.14 -9.47 6.86
C ILE A 403 -8.19 -9.80 5.36
N ALA A 404 -8.56 -11.02 4.99
CA ALA A 404 -8.79 -11.42 3.61
C ALA A 404 -9.87 -10.57 2.92
N ARG A 405 -11.01 -10.34 3.57
CA ARG A 405 -12.07 -9.46 3.05
C ARG A 405 -11.61 -8.01 2.93
N ASN A 406 -10.83 -7.53 3.89
CA ASN A 406 -10.27 -6.18 3.86
C ASN A 406 -9.29 -6.01 2.69
N TYR A 407 -8.45 -7.00 2.42
CA TYR A 407 -7.52 -6.99 1.28
C TYR A 407 -8.27 -6.99 -0.05
N GLU A 408 -9.28 -7.84 -0.18
CA GLU A 408 -10.16 -7.88 -1.36
C GLU A 408 -10.83 -6.52 -1.59
N GLU A 409 -11.35 -5.90 -0.53
CA GLU A 409 -11.96 -4.58 -0.61
C GLU A 409 -10.96 -3.48 -0.95
N PHE A 410 -9.75 -3.51 -0.36
CA PHE A 410 -8.69 -2.56 -0.67
C PHE A 410 -8.30 -2.62 -2.15
N VAL A 411 -8.12 -3.82 -2.69
CA VAL A 411 -7.71 -4.02 -4.09
C VAL A 411 -8.86 -3.68 -5.06
N PHE A 412 -10.01 -4.35 -4.91
CA PHE A 412 -11.08 -4.33 -5.92
C PHE A 412 -12.19 -3.32 -5.63
N GLY A 413 -12.29 -2.83 -4.39
CA GLY A 413 -13.44 -2.05 -3.92
C GLY A 413 -14.57 -2.93 -3.38
N GLY A 414 -15.50 -2.31 -2.64
CA GLY A 414 -16.62 -2.99 -2.01
C GLY A 414 -17.46 -3.79 -3.03
N GLY A 415 -17.98 -4.95 -2.59
CA GLY A 415 -19.08 -5.65 -3.25
C GLY A 415 -18.73 -6.67 -4.33
N ILE A 416 -17.65 -7.47 -4.23
CA ILE A 416 -17.72 -8.77 -4.92
C ILE A 416 -18.80 -9.53 -4.17
N ALA A 417 -19.97 -9.65 -4.79
CA ALA A 417 -21.04 -10.50 -4.28
C ALA A 417 -20.53 -11.94 -4.29
N ARG A 418 -19.75 -12.33 -3.27
CA ARG A 418 -19.82 -13.70 -2.78
C ARG A 418 -21.30 -13.86 -2.45
N TYR A 419 -21.95 -14.84 -3.07
CA TYR A 419 -23.31 -15.27 -2.78
C TYR A 419 -23.69 -14.90 -1.34
N ARG A 420 -24.27 -13.71 -1.16
CA ARG A 420 -25.15 -13.50 -0.02
C ARG A 420 -26.23 -14.49 -0.37
N VAL A 421 -26.28 -15.63 0.31
CA VAL A 421 -27.51 -16.39 0.42
C VAL A 421 -28.47 -15.38 1.02
N THR A 422 -29.17 -14.67 0.15
CA THR A 422 -30.16 -13.71 0.58
C THR A 422 -31.25 -14.54 1.23
N VAL A 423 -31.98 -13.96 2.17
CA VAL A 423 -33.15 -14.62 2.76
C VAL A 423 -34.11 -15.15 1.67
N LYS A 424 -34.09 -14.54 0.47
CA LYS A 424 -34.76 -15.03 -0.75
C LYS A 424 -34.25 -16.39 -1.27
N ASP A 425 -32.95 -16.67 -1.19
CA ASP A 425 -32.33 -17.93 -1.63
C ASP A 425 -32.63 -19.11 -0.68
N LEU A 426 -33.10 -18.81 0.55
CA LEU A 426 -33.63 -19.79 1.51
C LEU A 426 -35.16 -19.97 1.41
N GLY A 427 -35.80 -19.50 0.34
CA GLY A 427 -37.25 -19.65 0.13
C GLY A 427 -38.12 -18.73 0.98
N TRP A 428 -37.56 -17.67 1.60
CA TRP A 428 -38.33 -16.72 2.38
C TRP A 428 -38.67 -15.47 1.55
N ARG A 429 -39.96 -15.15 1.44
CA ARG A 429 -40.45 -13.90 0.82
C ARG A 429 -41.18 -13.05 1.85
N LYS A 430 -41.12 -11.73 1.68
CA LYS A 430 -41.81 -10.74 2.51
C LYS A 430 -43.18 -10.46 1.89
N HIS A 431 -44.26 -10.82 2.57
CA HIS A 431 -45.63 -10.56 2.12
C HIS A 431 -46.34 -9.73 3.19
N GLN A 432 -46.81 -8.53 2.82
CA GLN A 432 -47.47 -7.58 3.75
C GLN A 432 -46.70 -7.31 5.06
N GLY A 433 -45.36 -7.22 4.97
CA GLY A 433 -44.53 -6.86 6.12
C GLY A 433 -44.05 -8.04 6.98
N GLU A 434 -44.54 -9.25 6.77
CA GLU A 434 -44.11 -10.46 7.48
C GLU A 434 -43.28 -11.39 6.58
N TRP A 435 -42.26 -12.04 7.15
CA TRP A 435 -41.44 -13.03 6.47
C TRP A 435 -42.10 -14.40 6.53
N ARG A 436 -42.31 -15.05 5.37
CA ARG A 436 -42.88 -16.40 5.27
C ARG A 436 -41.99 -17.32 4.43
N HIS A 437 -41.85 -18.57 4.89
CA HIS A 437 -41.09 -19.63 4.22
C HIS A 437 -41.99 -20.37 3.25
N GLU A 438 -41.76 -20.22 1.95
CA GLU A 438 -42.44 -20.99 0.92
C GLU A 438 -41.56 -22.18 0.51
N ARG A 439 -42.09 -23.40 0.67
CA ARG A 439 -41.43 -24.60 0.13
C ARG A 439 -41.47 -24.53 -1.39
N ILE A 440 -40.29 -24.50 -2.02
CA ILE A 440 -40.13 -24.61 -3.48
C ILE A 440 -40.74 -25.96 -3.91
N PRO A 441 -41.72 -25.98 -4.83
CA PRO A 441 -42.25 -27.23 -5.35
C PRO A 441 -41.13 -28.00 -6.07
N GLN A 442 -40.90 -29.25 -5.68
CA GLN A 442 -40.08 -30.16 -6.49
C GLN A 442 -40.86 -30.47 -7.77
N GLU A 443 -40.39 -29.98 -8.91
CA GLU A 443 -40.85 -30.47 -10.21
C GLU A 443 -40.32 -31.90 -10.41
N HIS A 444 -41.23 -32.77 -10.87
CA HIS A 444 -41.03 -34.19 -11.14
C HIS A 444 -40.31 -34.46 -12.46
#